data_AF-A0A7C8DTW7-F1
#
_entry.id   AF-A0A7C8DTW7-F1
#
_cell.length_a   1.000
_cell.length_b   1.000
_cell.length_c   1.000
_cell.angle_alpha   90.00
_cell.angle_beta   90.00
_cell.angle_gamma   90.00
#
_symmetry.space_group_name_H-M   'P 1'
#
loop_
_entity.id
_entity.type
_entity.pdbx_description
1 polymer ?
#
loop_
_entity_poly.entity_id
_entity_poly.type
_entity_poly.pdbx_seq_one_letter_code
_entity_poly.pdbx_strand_id
1 'polypeptide(L)'
;MKPNQLTPRQERFAHEFVVDRNATAAAIRAGYARRGAESAGSRLLTNIKVAHRIAELTEAQVERIKFTADDVLREVQLLATSNIADFMDATTGGVVQNLSELPRDVLAAIESIKETRSANGEVVRTLKLYNKVQALRVAGTHVDVGAFLEKLEV
;
A
#
# COMPACT_ATOMS: atom_id res chain seq x y z
N MET A 1 -13.84 39.69 11.08
CA MET A 1 -13.22 38.37 10.82
C MET A 1 -14.30 37.31 10.91
N LYS A 2 -14.44 36.43 9.91
CA LYS A 2 -15.44 35.36 9.96
C LYS A 2 -15.06 34.38 11.09
N PRO A 3 -15.96 34.05 12.04
CA PRO A 3 -15.64 33.28 13.25
C PRO A 3 -15.28 31.80 13.01
N ASN A 4 -15.21 31.35 11.76
CA ASN A 4 -15.09 29.94 11.39
C ASN A 4 -13.89 29.56 10.52
N GLN A 5 -12.92 30.46 10.31
CA GLN A 5 -11.79 30.21 9.43
C GLN A 5 -10.54 29.75 10.19
N LEU A 6 -9.84 28.74 9.68
CA LEU A 6 -8.54 28.31 10.19
C LEU A 6 -7.52 29.44 10.06
N THR A 7 -6.63 29.54 11.05
CA THR A 7 -5.47 30.44 10.92
C THR A 7 -4.49 29.88 9.89
N PRO A 8 -3.66 30.71 9.25
CA PRO A 8 -2.66 30.24 8.27
C PRO A 8 -1.73 29.15 8.83
N ARG A 9 -1.41 29.21 10.13
CA ARG A 9 -0.57 28.21 10.80
C ARG A 9 -1.30 26.90 11.09
N GLN A 10 -2.59 26.95 11.40
CA GLN A 10 -3.42 25.75 11.54
C GLN A 10 -3.66 25.07 10.20
N GLU A 11 -3.90 25.85 9.15
CA GLU A 11 -4.01 25.34 7.78
C GLU A 11 -2.71 24.65 7.36
N ARG A 12 -1.56 25.31 7.59
CA ARG A 12 -0.25 24.73 7.30
C ARG A 12 -0.02 23.46 8.11
N PHE A 13 -0.38 23.43 9.40
CA PHE A 13 -0.30 22.23 10.22
C PHE A 13 -1.10 21.07 9.61
N ALA A 14 -2.34 21.30 9.18
CA ALA A 14 -3.17 20.25 8.58
C ALA A 14 -2.50 19.68 7.31
N HIS A 15 -1.99 20.55 6.43
CA HIS A 15 -1.24 20.13 5.24
C HIS A 15 0.03 19.33 5.56
N GLU A 16 0.79 19.74 6.57
CA GLU A 16 2.03 19.06 6.95
C GLU A 16 1.75 17.73 7.67
N PHE A 17 0.65 17.62 8.40
CA PHE A 17 0.28 16.41 9.14
C PHE A 17 -0.16 15.27 8.21
N VAL A 18 -0.91 15.57 7.14
CA VAL A 18 -1.34 14.53 6.18
C VAL A 18 -0.20 13.94 5.34
N VAL A 19 1.03 14.46 5.46
CA VAL A 19 2.21 13.93 4.76
C VAL A 19 2.78 12.70 5.46
N ASP A 20 2.99 12.78 6.78
CA ASP A 20 3.70 11.76 7.57
C ASP A 20 2.96 11.33 8.84
N ARG A 21 1.78 11.90 9.10
CA ARG A 21 0.98 11.72 10.33
C ARG A 21 1.77 11.96 11.62
N ASN A 22 2.80 12.82 11.56
CA ASN A 22 3.61 13.18 12.71
C ASN A 22 3.24 14.58 13.22
N ALA A 23 2.52 14.65 14.35
CA ALA A 23 2.02 15.92 14.89
C ALA A 23 3.14 16.89 15.30
N THR A 24 4.20 16.39 15.94
CA THR A 24 5.32 17.23 16.39
C THR A 24 6.08 17.83 15.20
N ALA A 25 6.39 16.99 14.21
CA ALA A 25 7.09 17.43 13.01
C ALA A 25 6.22 18.41 12.19
N ALA A 26 4.93 18.11 12.03
CA ALA A 26 3.97 18.99 11.35
C ALA A 26 3.85 20.35 12.04
N ALA A 27 3.83 20.39 13.38
CA ALA A 27 3.81 21.64 14.14
C ALA A 27 5.08 22.48 13.89
N ILE A 28 6.26 21.86 13.88
CA ILE A 28 7.51 22.57 13.57
C ILE A 28 7.47 23.15 12.14
N ARG A 29 7.06 22.36 11.15
CA ARG A 29 6.95 22.79 9.74
C ARG A 29 5.89 23.89 9.55
N ALA A 30 4.84 23.88 10.36
CA ALA A 30 3.82 24.93 10.42
C ALA A 30 4.27 26.20 11.20
N GLY A 31 5.52 26.25 11.63
CA GLY A 31 6.12 27.42 12.27
C GLY A 31 5.87 27.52 13.78
N TYR A 32 5.45 26.44 14.45
CA TYR A 32 5.42 26.37 15.91
C TYR A 32 6.83 26.21 16.50
N ALA A 33 7.02 26.82 17.68
CA ALA A 33 8.31 26.78 18.36
C ALA A 33 8.68 25.34 18.70
N ARG A 34 9.91 24.92 18.35
CA ARG A 34 10.38 23.55 18.57
C ARG A 34 10.17 23.06 20.01
N ARG A 35 10.47 23.90 21.00
CA ARG A 35 10.34 23.58 22.43
C ARG A 35 8.90 23.27 22.87
N GLY A 36 7.89 23.68 22.12
CA GLY A 36 6.47 23.44 22.43
C GLY A 36 5.70 22.74 21.31
N ALA A 37 6.39 22.20 20.31
CA ALA A 37 5.77 21.65 19.11
C ALA A 37 4.92 20.40 19.41
N GLU A 38 5.34 19.57 20.36
CA GLU A 38 4.61 18.37 20.76
C GLU A 38 3.24 18.71 21.41
N SER A 39 3.25 19.61 22.39
CA SER A 39 2.02 20.11 23.03
C SER A 39 1.14 20.85 22.03
N ALA A 40 1.74 21.67 21.15
CA ALA A 40 1.00 22.36 20.10
C ALA A 40 0.35 21.38 19.12
N GLY A 41 1.09 20.36 18.65
CA GLY A 41 0.58 19.33 17.75
C GLY A 41 -0.59 18.56 18.37
N SER A 42 -0.44 18.10 19.61
CA SER A 42 -1.50 17.39 20.34
C SER A 42 -2.77 18.24 20.45
N ARG A 43 -2.64 19.50 20.84
CA ARG A 43 -3.77 20.44 20.93
C ARG A 43 -4.41 20.73 19.58
N LEU A 44 -3.62 20.80 18.50
CA LEU A 44 -4.12 21.02 17.15
C LEU A 44 -4.92 19.82 16.64
N LEU A 45 -4.51 18.60 16.97
CA LEU A 45 -5.27 17.40 16.61
C LEU A 45 -6.63 17.34 17.30
N THR A 46 -6.74 17.81 18.55
CA THR A 46 -8.03 17.88 19.28
C THR A 46 -8.90 19.06 18.81
N ASN A 47 -8.35 20.00 18.04
CA ASN A 47 -9.13 21.12 17.54
C ASN A 47 -10.07 20.67 16.41
N ILE A 48 -11.38 20.74 16.63
CA ILE A 48 -12.42 20.28 15.69
C ILE A 48 -12.23 20.85 14.28
N LYS A 49 -11.84 22.13 14.15
CA LYS A 49 -11.65 22.76 12.83
C LYS A 49 -10.44 22.19 12.09
N VAL A 50 -9.36 21.92 12.81
CA VAL A 50 -8.15 21.31 12.26
C VAL A 50 -8.40 19.85 11.91
N ALA A 51 -9.09 19.10 12.79
CA ALA A 51 -9.48 17.72 12.53
C ALA A 51 -10.35 17.59 11.28
N HIS A 52 -11.34 18.47 11.11
CA HIS A 52 -12.16 18.52 9.90
C HIS A 52 -11.31 18.77 8.64
N ARG A 53 -10.36 19.71 8.71
CA ARG A 53 -9.46 20.00 7.58
C ARG A 53 -8.51 18.84 7.26
N ILE A 54 -8.01 18.14 8.28
CA ILE A 54 -7.22 16.92 8.08
C ILE A 54 -8.05 15.85 7.37
N ALA A 55 -9.33 15.69 7.75
CA ALA A 55 -10.23 14.74 7.10
C ALA A 55 -10.44 15.09 5.62
N GLU A 56 -10.75 16.35 5.30
CA GLU A 56 -10.89 16.83 3.90
C GLU A 56 -9.62 16.57 3.07
N LEU A 57 -8.45 16.88 3.64
CA LEU A 57 -7.17 16.69 2.95
C LEU A 57 -6.85 15.20 2.74
N THR A 58 -7.22 14.35 3.71
CA THR A 58 -7.04 12.90 3.62
C THR A 58 -7.96 12.32 2.56
N GLU A 59 -9.23 12.74 2.52
CA GLU A 59 -10.19 12.33 1.50
C GLU A 59 -9.72 12.76 0.10
N ALA A 60 -9.25 14.00 -0.06
CA ALA A 60 -8.68 14.47 -1.32
C ALA A 60 -7.42 13.69 -1.74
N GLN A 61 -6.59 13.25 -0.79
CA GLN A 61 -5.45 12.36 -1.08
C GLN A 61 -5.92 10.99 -1.56
N VAL A 62 -6.91 10.38 -0.89
CA VAL A 62 -7.49 9.09 -1.27
C VAL A 62 -8.09 9.18 -2.67
N GLU A 63 -8.90 10.21 -2.94
CA GLU A 63 -9.50 10.46 -4.27
C GLU A 63 -8.45 10.63 -5.37
N ARG A 64 -7.32 11.29 -5.07
CA ARG A 64 -6.22 11.44 -6.04
C ARG A 64 -5.50 10.13 -6.31
N ILE A 65 -5.34 9.29 -5.28
CA ILE A 65 -4.60 8.04 -5.38
C ILE A 65 -5.43 6.95 -6.09
N LYS A 66 -6.78 7.01 -6.05
CA LYS A 66 -7.70 6.04 -6.67
C LYS A 66 -7.29 4.57 -6.45
N PHE A 67 -6.61 4.31 -5.34
CA PHE A 67 -6.11 3.01 -4.95
C PHE A 67 -6.59 2.78 -3.53
N THR A 68 -7.64 1.98 -3.43
CA THR A 68 -8.40 1.74 -2.22
C THR A 68 -7.88 0.52 -1.47
N ALA A 69 -8.37 0.30 -0.24
CA ALA A 69 -8.09 -0.95 0.49
C ALA A 69 -8.57 -2.19 -0.29
N ASP A 70 -9.70 -2.08 -1.00
CA ASP A 70 -10.22 -3.15 -1.87
C ASP A 70 -9.27 -3.45 -3.03
N ASP A 71 -8.64 -2.42 -3.60
CA ASP A 71 -7.65 -2.61 -4.67
C ASP A 71 -6.39 -3.33 -4.14
N VAL A 72 -5.93 -2.99 -2.93
CA VAL A 72 -4.83 -3.71 -2.26
C VAL A 72 -5.21 -5.16 -2.02
N LEU A 73 -6.41 -5.41 -1.48
CA LEU A 73 -6.87 -6.78 -1.21
C LEU A 73 -7.02 -7.60 -2.48
N ARG A 74 -7.50 -6.99 -3.57
CA ARG A 74 -7.59 -7.64 -4.88
C ARG A 74 -6.22 -8.07 -5.38
N GLU A 75 -5.22 -7.20 -5.34
CA GLU A 75 -3.84 -7.54 -5.74
C GLU A 75 -3.26 -8.64 -4.84
N VAL A 76 -3.43 -8.54 -3.53
CA VAL A 76 -2.96 -9.57 -2.58
C VAL A 76 -3.66 -10.91 -2.84
N GLN A 77 -4.96 -10.90 -3.17
CA GLN A 77 -5.71 -12.11 -3.53
C GLN A 77 -5.11 -12.77 -4.76
N LEU A 78 -4.80 -12.02 -5.83
CA LEU A 78 -4.17 -12.56 -7.04
C LEU A 78 -2.86 -13.30 -6.72
N LEU A 79 -2.00 -12.69 -5.89
CA LEU A 79 -0.76 -13.32 -5.45
C LEU A 79 -1.02 -14.57 -4.59
N ALA A 80 -1.96 -14.46 -3.65
CA ALA A 80 -2.30 -15.52 -2.70
C ALA A 80 -2.95 -16.74 -3.38
N THR A 81 -3.71 -16.55 -4.46
CA THR A 81 -4.39 -17.63 -5.17
C THR A 81 -3.64 -18.11 -6.41
N SER A 82 -2.53 -17.46 -6.78
CA SER A 82 -1.71 -17.85 -7.92
C SER A 82 -1.31 -19.34 -7.91
N ASN A 83 -1.26 -19.93 -9.10
CA ASN A 83 -0.87 -21.30 -9.35
C ASN A 83 0.16 -21.37 -10.48
N ILE A 84 1.25 -22.10 -10.27
CA ILE A 84 2.31 -22.26 -11.28
C ILE A 84 1.80 -22.97 -12.54
N ALA A 85 0.79 -23.83 -12.41
CA ALA A 85 0.19 -24.56 -13.53
C ALA A 85 -0.41 -23.62 -14.59
N ASP A 86 -0.83 -22.41 -14.21
CA ASP A 86 -1.41 -21.42 -15.12
C ASP A 86 -0.36 -20.86 -16.11
N PHE A 87 0.93 -21.11 -15.86
CA PHE A 87 2.05 -20.68 -16.69
C PHE A 87 2.80 -21.84 -17.32
N MET A 88 2.27 -23.06 -17.23
CA MET A 88 2.88 -24.25 -17.79
C MET A 88 2.15 -24.69 -19.04
N ASP A 89 2.90 -25.02 -20.09
CA ASP A 89 2.37 -25.68 -21.26
C ASP A 89 2.15 -27.17 -20.93
N ALA A 90 0.89 -27.61 -21.00
CA ALA A 90 0.48 -28.97 -20.68
C ALA A 90 1.11 -30.04 -21.60
N THR A 91 1.55 -29.65 -22.80
CA THR A 91 2.12 -30.56 -23.80
C THR A 91 3.62 -30.71 -23.61
N THR A 92 4.32 -29.61 -23.34
CA THR A 92 5.78 -29.59 -23.23
C THR A 92 6.29 -29.68 -21.79
N GLY A 93 5.43 -29.42 -20.80
CA GLY A 93 5.81 -29.30 -19.39
C GLY A 93 6.67 -28.06 -19.08
N GLY A 94 6.95 -27.22 -20.09
CA GLY A 94 7.74 -26.00 -19.97
C GLY A 94 6.89 -24.78 -19.67
N VAL A 95 7.53 -23.63 -19.50
CA VAL A 95 6.83 -22.34 -19.32
C VAL A 95 6.15 -21.92 -20.62
N VAL A 96 4.90 -21.44 -20.54
CA VAL A 96 4.14 -20.89 -21.66
C VAL A 96 4.96 -19.83 -22.39
N GLN A 97 5.06 -19.95 -23.72
CA GLN A 97 5.90 -19.05 -24.52
C GLN A 97 5.23 -17.70 -24.80
N ASN A 98 3.89 -17.68 -24.90
CA ASN A 98 3.11 -16.48 -25.20
C ASN A 98 2.50 -15.88 -23.93
N LEU A 99 3.33 -15.35 -23.04
CA LEU A 99 2.86 -14.68 -21.82
C LEU A 99 1.88 -13.54 -22.10
N SER A 100 2.01 -12.86 -23.25
CA SER A 100 1.10 -11.78 -23.68
C SER A 100 -0.34 -12.23 -23.88
N GLU A 101 -0.59 -13.53 -24.06
CA GLU A 101 -1.93 -14.10 -24.21
C GLU A 101 -2.59 -14.43 -22.87
N LEU A 102 -1.83 -14.42 -21.77
CA LEU A 102 -2.37 -14.65 -20.44
C LEU A 102 -3.10 -13.40 -19.91
N PRO A 103 -4.16 -13.58 -19.09
CA PRO A 103 -4.83 -12.47 -18.43
C PRO A 103 -3.85 -11.64 -17.58
N ARG A 104 -4.04 -10.32 -17.55
CA ARG A 104 -3.19 -9.42 -16.74
C ARG A 104 -3.13 -9.82 -15.27
N ASP A 105 -4.26 -10.26 -14.73
CA ASP A 105 -4.39 -10.70 -13.34
C ASP A 105 -3.52 -11.93 -13.03
N VAL A 106 -3.34 -12.82 -14.01
CA VAL A 106 -2.44 -13.98 -13.90
C VAL A 106 -0.99 -13.50 -13.98
N LEU A 107 -0.67 -12.61 -14.92
CA LEU A 107 0.68 -12.06 -15.07
C LEU A 107 1.17 -11.28 -13.83
N ALA A 108 0.25 -10.69 -13.06
CA ALA A 108 0.57 -9.97 -11.83
C ALA A 108 1.30 -10.83 -10.78
N ALA A 109 1.15 -12.16 -10.83
CA ALA A 109 1.82 -13.07 -9.91
C ALA A 109 3.30 -13.32 -10.22
N ILE A 110 3.80 -12.90 -11.39
CA ILE A 110 5.18 -13.16 -11.83
C ILE A 110 6.14 -12.22 -11.11
N GLU A 111 7.09 -12.79 -10.37
CA GLU A 111 8.21 -12.05 -9.77
C GLU A 111 9.35 -11.88 -10.78
N SER A 112 9.71 -12.95 -11.49
CA SER A 112 10.75 -12.89 -12.52
C SER A 112 10.67 -14.04 -13.53
N ILE A 113 11.23 -13.81 -14.71
CA ILE A 113 11.43 -14.79 -15.77
C ILE A 113 12.90 -14.79 -16.13
N LYS A 114 13.53 -15.96 -16.13
CA LYS A 114 14.91 -16.14 -16.57
C LYS A 114 14.94 -17.04 -17.80
N GLU A 115 15.56 -16.56 -18.87
CA GLU A 115 15.84 -17.35 -20.07
C GLU A 115 17.33 -17.70 -20.12
N THR A 116 17.66 -18.98 -20.20
CA THR A 116 19.04 -19.47 -20.33
C THR A 116 19.14 -20.23 -21.64
N ARG A 117 20.12 -19.88 -22.48
CA ARG A 117 20.41 -20.59 -23.72
C ARG A 117 21.56 -21.56 -23.49
N SER A 118 21.31 -22.83 -23.73
CA SER A 118 22.31 -23.89 -23.69
C SER A 118 23.15 -23.90 -24.97
N ALA A 119 24.35 -24.48 -24.90
CA ALA A 119 25.29 -24.53 -26.02
C ALA A 119 24.77 -25.31 -27.26
N ASN A 120 23.77 -26.17 -27.04
CA ASN A 120 23.03 -26.91 -28.07
C ASN A 120 21.90 -26.08 -28.73
N GLY A 121 21.72 -24.80 -28.35
CA GLY A 121 20.66 -23.94 -28.84
C GLY A 121 19.32 -24.08 -28.10
N GLU A 122 19.25 -24.94 -27.07
CA GLU A 122 18.04 -25.13 -26.27
C GLU A 122 17.80 -23.92 -25.35
N VAL A 123 16.54 -23.48 -25.28
CA VAL A 123 16.11 -22.35 -24.47
C VAL A 123 15.37 -22.86 -23.25
N VAL A 124 15.96 -22.71 -22.06
CA VAL A 124 15.32 -23.06 -20.79
C VAL A 124 14.78 -21.78 -20.15
N ARG A 125 13.47 -21.76 -19.88
CA ARG A 125 12.82 -20.68 -19.14
C ARG A 125 12.50 -21.13 -17.72
N THR A 126 12.91 -20.32 -16.75
CA THR A 126 12.57 -20.49 -15.35
C THR A 126 11.67 -19.33 -14.93
N LEU A 127 10.47 -19.67 -14.47
CA LEU A 127 9.50 -18.72 -13.95
C LEU A 127 9.53 -18.74 -12.42
N LYS A 128 9.49 -17.56 -11.80
CA LYS A 128 9.32 -17.40 -10.36
C LYS A 128 8.10 -16.54 -10.08
N LEU A 129 7.22 -17.00 -9.20
CA LEU A 129 6.08 -16.24 -8.71
C LEU A 129 6.42 -15.54 -7.38
N TYR A 130 5.70 -14.47 -7.07
CA TYR A 130 5.78 -13.83 -5.76
C TYR A 130 5.42 -14.80 -4.62
N ASN A 131 5.91 -14.51 -3.42
CA ASN A 131 5.73 -15.38 -2.26
C ASN A 131 4.26 -15.42 -1.79
N LYS A 132 3.57 -16.50 -2.12
CA LYS A 132 2.18 -16.80 -1.74
C LYS A 132 1.94 -16.76 -0.22
N VAL A 133 2.87 -17.26 0.59
CA VAL A 133 2.74 -17.27 2.06
C VAL A 133 2.79 -15.84 2.60
N GLN A 134 3.65 -14.99 2.04
CA GLN A 134 3.72 -13.59 2.43
C GLN A 134 2.44 -12.84 2.03
N ALA A 135 1.91 -13.08 0.83
CA ALA A 135 0.64 -12.50 0.40
C ALA A 135 -0.51 -12.91 1.34
N LEU A 136 -0.63 -14.20 1.67
CA LEU A 136 -1.63 -14.71 2.63
C LEU A 136 -1.47 -14.09 4.03
N ARG A 137 -0.24 -13.85 4.48
CA ARG A 137 0.01 -13.17 5.75
C ARG A 137 -0.54 -11.74 5.72
N VAL A 138 -0.22 -10.98 4.67
CA VAL A 138 -0.72 -9.61 4.49
C VAL A 138 -2.25 -9.59 4.44
N ALA A 139 -2.87 -10.51 3.68
CA ALA A 139 -4.32 -10.65 3.61
C ALA A 139 -4.93 -10.91 4.99
N GLY A 140 -4.39 -11.86 5.75
CA GLY A 140 -4.93 -12.23 7.06
C GLY A 140 -4.71 -11.19 8.15
N THR A 141 -3.79 -10.23 7.97
CA THR A 141 -3.63 -9.07 8.86
C THR A 141 -4.63 -7.94 8.58
N HIS A 142 -5.35 -7.99 7.46
CA HIS A 142 -6.38 -7.00 7.17
C HIS A 142 -7.53 -7.11 8.17
N VAL A 143 -8.05 -5.97 8.62
CA VAL A 143 -9.05 -5.87 9.69
C VAL A 143 -10.33 -6.66 9.40
N ASP A 144 -10.76 -6.70 8.13
CA ASP A 144 -11.97 -7.43 7.72
C ASP A 144 -11.76 -8.95 7.57
N VAL A 145 -10.51 -9.40 7.38
CA VAL A 145 -10.19 -10.83 7.24
C VAL A 145 -9.88 -11.44 8.62
N GLY A 146 -9.08 -10.75 9.43
CA GLY A 146 -8.85 -11.07 10.85
C GLY A 146 -8.40 -12.51 11.12
N ALA A 147 -7.65 -13.14 10.20
CA ALA A 147 -7.32 -14.56 10.27
C ALA A 147 -6.22 -14.88 11.30
N PHE A 148 -5.42 -13.88 11.69
CA PHE A 148 -4.37 -14.02 12.70
C PHE A 148 -4.76 -13.23 13.95
N LEU A 149 -5.13 -13.93 15.02
CA LEU A 149 -5.29 -13.33 16.33
C LEU A 149 -3.92 -13.19 16.99
N GLU A 150 -3.43 -11.97 17.18
CA GLU A 150 -2.28 -11.73 18.03
C GLU A 150 -2.68 -12.03 19.48
N LYS A 151 -2.08 -13.06 20.08
CA LYS A 151 -2.18 -13.26 21.53
C LYS A 151 -1.43 -12.11 22.19
N LEU A 152 -2.16 -11.23 22.86
CA LEU A 152 -1.58 -10.30 23.82
C LEU A 152 -1.05 -11.13 24.99
N GLU A 153 0.27 -11.30 25.08
CA GLU A 153 0.88 -11.70 26.35
C GLU A 153 0.74 -10.53 27.33
N VAL A 154 0.05 -10.80 28.45
CA VAL A 154 -0.13 -9.89 29.59
C VAL A 154 0.89 -10.23 30.66
#